data_AF-A0A7Y5S9Q1-F1
#
_entry.id   AF-A0A7Y5S9Q1-F1
#
_cell.length_a   1.000
_cell.length_b   1.000
_cell.length_c   1.000
_cell.angle_alpha   90.00
_cell.angle_beta   90.00
_cell.angle_gamma   90.00
#
_symmetry.space_group_name_H-M   'P 1'
#
loop_
_entity.id
_entity.type
_entity.pdbx_description
1 polymer ?
#
loop_
_entity_poly.entity_id
_entity_poly.type
_entity_poly.pdbx_seq_one_letter_code
_entity_poly.pdbx_strand_id
1 'polypeptide(L)'
;AARSLGAGAAMCWSRAIGEFGATIIFAGNLPGRTQTMPLAVYLGFEQSLDRALVLSAILITISLAVLLAVRLLAPRAGDTAL
;
A
#
# COMPACT_ATOMS: atom_id res chain seq x y z
N ALA A 1 -11.29 25.55 -4.46
CA ALA A 1 -10.82 25.67 -3.06
C ALA A 1 -11.25 24.45 -2.22
N ALA A 2 -12.39 24.46 -1.52
CA ALA A 2 -12.71 23.42 -0.52
C ALA A 2 -12.64 21.96 -1.04
N ARG A 3 -13.31 21.64 -2.16
CA ARG A 3 -13.29 20.28 -2.76
C ARG A 3 -11.89 19.78 -3.14
N SER A 4 -11.01 20.66 -3.63
CA SER A 4 -9.65 20.29 -4.02
C SER A 4 -8.73 20.07 -2.82
N LEU A 5 -8.94 20.80 -1.71
CA LEU A 5 -8.23 20.55 -0.45
C LEU A 5 -8.60 19.18 0.15
N GLY A 6 -9.89 18.83 0.17
CA GLY A 6 -10.35 17.52 0.64
C GLY A 6 -9.78 16.35 -0.17
N ALA A 7 -9.77 16.47 -1.51
CA ALA A 7 -9.17 15.46 -2.39
C ALA A 7 -7.64 15.35 -2.17
N GLY A 8 -6.93 16.47 -2.04
CA GLY A 8 -5.49 16.48 -1.76
C GLY A 8 -5.15 15.84 -0.40
N ALA A 9 -5.92 16.15 0.64
CA ALA A 9 -5.75 15.54 1.96
C ALA A 9 -5.97 14.02 1.92
N ALA A 10 -7.02 13.53 1.23
CA ALA A 10 -7.28 12.10 1.09
C ALA A 10 -6.17 11.35 0.33
N MET A 11 -5.62 11.94 -0.74
CA MET A 11 -4.48 11.36 -1.48
C MET A 11 -3.17 11.38 -0.68
N CYS A 12 -2.95 12.42 0.13
CA CYS A 12 -1.78 12.47 1.03
C CYS A 12 -1.89 11.41 2.14
N TRP A 13 -3.08 11.24 2.72
CA TRP A 13 -3.37 10.23 3.74
C TRP A 13 -3.22 8.80 3.21
N SER A 14 -3.78 8.48 2.03
CA SER A 14 -3.62 7.15 1.44
C SER A 14 -2.16 6.84 1.08
N ARG A 15 -1.38 7.84 0.65
CA ARG A 15 0.07 7.69 0.43
C ARG A 15 0.83 7.50 1.75
N ALA A 16 0.48 8.21 2.82
CA ALA A 16 1.12 8.04 4.13
C ALA A 16 0.91 6.63 4.73
N ILE A 17 -0.23 5.99 4.49
CA ILE A 17 -0.48 4.59 4.88
C ILE A 17 0.46 3.62 4.13
N GLY A 18 0.89 3.96 2.92
CA GLY A 18 1.81 3.17 2.11
C GLY A 18 3.31 3.37 2.42
N GLU A 19 3.69 4.33 3.28
CA GLU A 19 5.09 4.66 3.59
C GLU A 19 5.73 3.69 4.61
N PHE A 20 5.85 2.43 4.19
CA PHE A 20 6.44 1.37 5.01
C PHE A 20 7.96 1.54 5.19
N GLY A 21 8.68 1.80 4.10
CA GLY A 21 10.15 1.86 4.08
C GLY A 21 10.73 3.01 4.91
N ALA A 22 10.10 4.19 4.88
CA ALA A 22 10.53 5.31 5.71
C ALA A 22 10.41 5.00 7.22
N THR A 23 9.32 4.33 7.62
CA THR A 23 9.06 4.02 9.03
C THR A 23 10.06 3.03 9.61
N ILE A 24 10.36 1.92 8.92
CA ILE A 24 11.31 0.92 9.43
C ILE A 24 12.75 1.45 9.54
N ILE A 25 13.15 2.38 8.66
CA ILE A 25 14.49 2.99 8.68
C ILE A 25 14.64 4.01 9.83
N PHE A 26 13.61 4.85 10.09
CA PHE A 26 13.70 5.94 11.07
C PHE A 26 13.13 5.62 12.46
N ALA A 27 12.05 4.85 12.56
CA ALA A 27 11.43 4.45 13.83
C ALA A 27 11.83 3.04 14.29
N GLY A 28 12.58 2.32 13.45
CA GLY A 28 13.04 0.96 13.72
C GLY A 28 11.90 -0.05 13.88
N ASN A 29 12.21 -1.16 14.53
CA ASN A 29 11.27 -2.22 14.86
C ASN A 29 11.47 -2.68 16.30
N LEU A 30 10.75 -2.08 17.25
CA LEU A 30 10.63 -2.60 18.61
C LEU A 30 9.26 -3.29 18.77
N PRO A 31 9.22 -4.63 18.88
CA PRO A 31 7.99 -5.37 19.16
C PRO A 31 7.25 -4.80 20.38
N GLY A 32 5.94 -4.58 20.24
CA GLY A 32 5.10 -4.01 21.31
C GLY A 32 5.37 -2.54 21.65
N ARG A 33 6.23 -1.80 20.93
CA ARG A 33 6.49 -0.37 21.16
C ARG A 33 6.41 0.51 19.92
N THR A 34 7.18 0.23 18.87
CA THR A 34 7.15 1.00 17.59
C THR A 34 6.61 0.19 16.42
N GLN A 35 6.23 -1.07 16.66
CA GLN A 35 5.69 -1.96 15.65
C GLN A 35 4.31 -1.51 15.15
N THR A 36 4.28 -0.92 13.95
CA THR A 36 3.05 -0.60 13.22
C THR A 36 2.43 -1.85 12.60
N MET A 37 1.13 -1.81 12.25
CA MET A 37 0.41 -2.93 11.66
C MET A 37 1.13 -3.58 10.44
N PRO A 38 1.64 -2.81 9.46
CA PRO A 38 2.38 -3.39 8.33
C PRO A 38 3.69 -4.08 8.74
N LEU A 39 4.35 -3.61 9.79
CA LEU A 39 5.63 -4.11 10.26
C LEU A 39 5.49 -5.49 10.91
N ALA A 40 4.41 -5.72 11.66
CA ALA A 40 4.06 -7.05 12.18
C ALA A 40 3.83 -8.06 11.05
N VAL A 41 3.18 -7.65 9.95
CA VAL A 41 2.94 -8.52 8.77
C VAL A 41 4.25 -8.89 8.09
N TYR A 42 5.14 -7.92 7.83
CA TYR A 42 6.43 -8.15 7.18
C TYR A 42 7.29 -9.19 7.94
N LEU A 43 7.44 -9.01 9.26
CA LEU A 43 8.30 -9.86 10.10
C LEU A 43 7.77 -11.30 10.24
N GLY A 44 6.45 -11.50 10.15
CA GLY A 44 5.84 -12.83 10.20
C GLY A 44 6.22 -13.75 9.03
N PHE A 45 6.67 -13.17 7.90
CA PHE A 45 7.11 -13.92 6.73
C PHE A 45 8.59 -14.33 6.76
N GLU A 46 9.45 -13.51 7.38
CA GLU A 46 10.92 -13.58 7.24
C GLU A 46 11.55 -14.87 7.83
N GLN A 47 10.79 -15.63 8.62
CA GLN A 47 11.27 -16.81 9.34
C GLN A 47 11.37 -18.11 8.50
N SER A 48 10.98 -18.15 7.23
CA SER A 48 11.13 -19.36 6.39
C SER A 48 11.15 -19.05 4.89
N LEU A 49 12.05 -19.70 4.14
CA LEU A 49 12.22 -19.46 2.70
C LEU A 49 10.94 -19.78 1.90
N ASP A 50 10.27 -20.90 2.22
CA ASP A 50 8.99 -21.28 1.61
C ASP A 50 7.87 -20.26 1.89
N ARG A 51 7.86 -19.67 3.10
CA ARG A 51 6.91 -18.61 3.44
C ARG A 51 7.20 -17.35 2.61
N ALA A 52 8.46 -16.96 2.45
CA ALA A 52 8.84 -15.78 1.67
C ALA A 52 8.41 -15.87 0.19
N LEU A 53 8.47 -17.08 -0.40
CA LEU A 53 7.94 -17.34 -1.75
C LEU A 53 6.41 -17.19 -1.81
N VAL A 54 5.69 -17.79 -0.86
CA VAL A 54 4.22 -17.67 -0.76
C VAL A 54 3.79 -16.21 -0.55
N LEU A 55 4.50 -15.45 0.29
CA LEU A 55 4.24 -14.02 0.52
C LEU A 55 4.45 -13.21 -0.76
N SER A 56 5.54 -13.45 -1.49
CA SER A 56 5.83 -12.75 -2.75
C SER A 56 4.74 -13.02 -3.80
N ALA A 57 4.27 -14.26 -3.92
CA ALA A 57 3.15 -14.61 -4.79
C ALA A 57 1.85 -13.89 -4.38
N ILE A 58 1.55 -13.81 -3.08
CA ILE A 58 0.39 -13.08 -2.55
C ILE A 58 0.51 -11.57 -2.82
N LEU A 59 1.67 -10.96 -2.58
CA LEU A 59 1.92 -9.52 -2.84
C LEU A 59 1.78 -9.17 -4.33
N ILE A 60 2.34 -10.00 -5.22
CA ILE A 60 2.20 -9.84 -6.67
C ILE A 60 0.72 -9.97 -7.09
N THR A 61 0.00 -10.94 -6.52
CA THR A 61 -1.43 -11.16 -6.81
C THR A 61 -2.29 -9.98 -6.35
N ILE A 62 -2.05 -9.46 -5.14
CA ILE A 62 -2.75 -8.27 -4.62
C ILE A 62 -2.43 -7.03 -5.46
N SER A 63 -1.16 -6.84 -5.84
CA SER A 63 -0.74 -5.72 -6.69
C SER A 63 -1.44 -5.75 -8.06
N LEU A 64 -1.47 -6.93 -8.72
CA LEU A 64 -2.23 -7.15 -9.95
C LEU A 64 -3.74 -6.93 -9.77
N ALA A 65 -4.33 -7.45 -8.70
CA ALA A 65 -5.76 -7.28 -8.41
C ALA A 65 -6.13 -5.81 -8.18
N VAL A 66 -5.32 -5.04 -7.46
CA VAL A 66 -5.53 -3.60 -7.24
C VAL A 66 -5.35 -2.82 -8.55
N LEU A 67 -4.31 -3.14 -9.35
CA LEU A 67 -4.07 -2.46 -10.63
C LEU A 67 -5.20 -2.75 -11.63
N LEU A 68 -5.70 -3.99 -11.69
CA LEU A 68 -6.86 -4.37 -12.48
C LEU A 68 -8.14 -3.70 -11.97
N ALA A 69 -8.40 -3.69 -10.66
CA ALA A 69 -9.56 -3.02 -10.07
C ALA A 69 -9.55 -1.52 -10.41
N VAL A 70 -8.42 -0.83 -10.27
CA VAL A 70 -8.28 0.58 -10.67
C VAL A 70 -8.47 0.75 -12.18
N ARG A 71 -7.95 -0.16 -13.02
CA ARG A 71 -8.10 -0.08 -14.49
C ARG A 71 -9.51 -0.40 -15.00
N LEU A 72 -10.29 -1.20 -14.28
CA LEU A 72 -11.66 -1.57 -14.63
C LEU A 72 -12.69 -0.60 -14.03
N LEU A 73 -12.42 -0.05 -12.85
CA LEU A 73 -13.31 0.87 -12.15
C LEU A 73 -13.07 2.35 -12.53
N ALA A 74 -11.91 2.70 -13.08
CA ALA A 74 -11.69 4.00 -13.72
C ALA A 74 -12.52 4.09 -15.01
N PRO A 75 -13.52 5.00 -15.10
CA PRO A 75 -14.24 5.23 -16.35
C PRO A 75 -13.28 5.76 -17.42
N ARG A 76 -13.59 5.52 -18.70
CA ARG A 76 -12.87 6.12 -19.84
C ARG A 76 -13.13 7.62 -19.90
N ALA A 77 -12.38 8.39 -19.11
CA ALA A 77 -12.35 9.85 -19.13
C ALA A 77 -11.58 10.37 -20.37
N GLY A 78 -12.01 9.95 -21.56
CA GLY A 78 -11.31 10.17 -22.83
C GLY A 78 -12.17 10.13 -24.10
N ASP A 79 -13.48 9.85 -23.98
CA ASP A 79 -14.41 9.75 -25.13
C ASP A 79 -15.48 10.88 -25.15
N THR A 80 -15.20 12.03 -24.55
CA THR A 80 -16.10 13.21 -24.54
C THR A 80 -15.36 14.51 -24.90
N ALA A 81 -14.56 14.45 -25.97
CA ALA A 81 -13.79 15.58 -26.52
C ALA A 81 -13.80 15.56 -28.07
N LEU A 82 -14.98 15.28 -28.63
CA LEU A 82 -15.38 15.44 -30.03
C LEU A 82 -16.77 16.09 -30.05
#